data_AF-A0A3M1FDG2-F1
#
_entry.id   AF-A0A3M1FDG2-F1
#
_cell.length_a   1.000
_cell.length_b   1.000
_cell.length_c   1.000
_cell.angle_alpha   90.00
_cell.angle_beta   90.00
_cell.angle_gamma   90.00
#
_symmetry.space_group_name_H-M   'P 1'
#
loop_
_entity.id
_entity.type
_entity.pdbx_description
1 polymer ?
#
loop_
_entity_poly.entity_id
_entity_poly.type
_entity_poly.pdbx_seq_one_letter_code
_entity_poly.pdbx_strand_id
1 'polypeptide(L)' 'MAKIKASELRKMDLSSLKSKLDDLRKDLLKVNAQRSMGTALENPGQVKQIKKAIARVLMVINEKSKNKINNQEESEKQ' A
#
# COMPACT_ATOMS: atom_id res chain seq x y z
N MET A 1 -2.20 -1.49 -17.08
CA MET A 1 -2.61 -1.09 -15.71
C MET A 1 -1.61 -0.12 -15.10
N ALA A 2 -2.10 0.98 -14.51
CA ALA A 2 -1.27 2.09 -14.03
C ALA A 2 -0.48 1.73 -12.77
N LYS A 3 0.82 2.03 -12.78
CA LYS A 3 1.79 1.75 -11.73
C LYS A 3 1.62 2.80 -10.62
N ILE A 4 1.18 2.41 -9.41
CA ILE A 4 1.07 3.34 -8.27
C ILE A 4 2.42 3.99 -8.00
N LYS A 5 2.50 5.32 -8.14
CA LYS A 5 3.71 6.11 -7.87
C LYS A 5 3.79 6.47 -6.39
N ALA A 6 4.98 6.38 -5.83
CA ALA A 6 5.22 6.74 -4.43
C ALA A 6 4.91 8.22 -4.15
N SER A 7 5.14 9.11 -5.11
CA SER A 7 4.88 10.54 -4.99
C SER A 7 3.41 10.87 -4.73
N GLU A 8 2.50 10.10 -5.31
CA GLU A 8 1.05 10.28 -5.11
C GLU A 8 0.63 9.78 -3.72
N LEU A 9 1.18 8.65 -3.27
CA LEU A 9 0.92 8.09 -1.94
C LEU A 9 1.40 9.03 -0.82
N ARG A 10 2.52 9.72 -1.00
CA ARG A 10 3.03 10.65 0.03
C ARG A 10 2.13 11.87 0.23
N LYS A 11 1.42 12.30 -0.81
CA LYS A 11 0.46 13.43 -0.75
C LYS A 11 -0.85 13.07 -0.05
N MET A 12 -1.22 11.78 0.00
CA MET A 12 -2.42 11.31 0.67
C MET A 12 -2.28 11.34 2.19
N ASP A 13 -3.37 11.51 2.92
CA ASP A 13 -3.38 11.41 4.38
C ASP A 13 -3.28 9.94 4.86
N LEU A 14 -2.99 9.76 6.15
CA LEU A 14 -2.83 8.43 6.76
C LEU A 14 -4.11 7.57 6.72
N SER A 15 -5.29 8.18 6.82
CA SER A 15 -6.58 7.48 6.76
C SER A 15 -6.87 7.00 5.34
N SER A 16 -6.64 7.85 4.34
CA SER A 16 -6.74 7.50 2.93
C SER A 16 -5.76 6.39 2.54
N LEU A 17 -4.53 6.42 3.06
CA LEU A 17 -3.54 5.35 2.83
C LEU A 17 -4.00 4.02 3.42
N LYS A 18 -4.59 4.03 4.63
CA LYS A 18 -5.15 2.81 5.25
C LYS A 18 -6.35 2.27 4.48
N SER A 19 -7.24 3.14 4.02
CA SER A 19 -8.40 2.74 3.21
C SER A 19 -7.93 2.08 1.91
N LYS A 20 -6.96 2.69 1.23
CA LYS A 20 -6.38 2.15 -0.01
C LYS A 20 -5.64 0.83 0.19
N LEU A 21 -5.03 0.63 1.37
CA LEU A 21 -4.42 -0.64 1.74
C LEU A 21 -5.46 -1.76 1.85
N ASP A 22 -6.63 -1.46 2.42
CA ASP A 22 -7.73 -2.43 2.55
C ASP A 22 -8.29 -2.84 1.18
N ASP A 23 -8.49 -1.88 0.29
CA ASP A 23 -8.93 -2.13 -1.09
C ASP A 23 -7.95 -3.03 -1.83
N LEU A 24 -6.64 -2.74 -1.74
CA LEU A 24 -5.60 -3.56 -2.37
C LEU A 24 -5.54 -4.99 -1.80
N ARG A 25 -5.87 -5.19 -0.51
CA ARG A 25 -5.95 -6.52 0.09
C ARG A 25 -7.17 -7.29 -0.40
N LYS A 26 -8.32 -6.62 -0.54
CA LYS A 26 -9.54 -7.22 -1.13
C LYS A 26 -9.30 -7.65 -2.57
N ASP A 27 -8.62 -6.83 -3.36
CA ASP A 27 -8.26 -7.19 -4.74
C ASP A 27 -7.30 -8.38 -4.77
N LEU A 28 -6.31 -8.42 -3.88
CA LEU A 28 -5.42 -9.57 -3.77
C LEU A 28 -6.18 -10.86 -3.43
N LEU A 29 -7.18 -10.78 -2.55
CA LEU A 29 -8.01 -11.92 -2.19
C LEU A 29 -8.81 -12.44 -3.38
N LYS A 30 -9.45 -11.55 -4.16
CA LYS A 30 -10.20 -11.93 -5.37
C LYS A 30 -9.30 -12.63 -6.38
N VAL A 31 -8.12 -12.07 -6.65
CA VAL A 31 -7.17 -12.65 -7.62
C VAL A 31 -6.63 -14.00 -7.12
N ASN A 32 -6.38 -14.15 -5.82
CA ASN A 32 -5.98 -15.44 -5.25
C ASN A 32 -7.11 -16.48 -5.29
N ALA A 33 -8.37 -16.07 -5.10
CA ALA A 33 -9.52 -16.97 -5.22
C ALA A 33 -9.65 -17.48 -6.67
N GLN A 34 -9.57 -16.60 -7.66
CA GLN A 34 -9.56 -16.97 -9.09
C GLN A 34 -8.41 -17.93 -9.42
N ARG A 35 -7.22 -17.65 -8.87
CA ARG A 35 -6.06 -18.55 -9.01
C ARG A 35 -6.31 -19.93 -8.41
N SER A 36 -6.92 -19.99 -7.23
CA SER A 36 -7.22 -21.24 -6.53
C SER A 36 -8.28 -22.06 -7.26
N MET A 37 -9.23 -21.40 -7.93
CA MET A 37 -10.28 -22.03 -8.73
C MET A 37 -9.75 -22.58 -10.07
N GLY A 38 -8.45 -22.43 -10.37
CA GLY A 38 -7.86 -22.91 -11.62
C GLY A 38 -8.27 -22.10 -12.85
N THR A 39 -8.94 -20.96 -12.66
CA THR A 39 -9.29 -20.06 -13.75
C THR A 39 -8.00 -19.44 -14.31
N ALA A 40 -7.83 -19.51 -15.64
CA ALA A 40 -6.75 -18.83 -16.31
C ALA A 40 -6.81 -17.33 -15.98
N LEU A 41 -5.82 -16.86 -15.23
CA LEU A 41 -5.67 -15.44 -14.92
C LEU A 41 -5.34 -14.71 -16.23
N GLU A 42 -6.19 -13.75 -16.63
CA GLU A 42 -5.92 -12.90 -17.78
C GLU A 42 -4.56 -12.18 -17.66
N ASN A 43 -4.13 -11.91 -16.43
CA ASN A 43 -2.89 -11.20 -16.12
C ASN A 43 -2.10 -11.87 -14.99
N PRO A 44 -1.21 -12.84 -15.26
CA PRO A 44 -0.41 -13.50 -14.22
C PRO A 44 0.49 -12.51 -13.44
N GLY A 45 0.86 -11.37 -14.05
CA GLY A 45 1.62 -10.30 -13.41
C GLY A 45 0.84 -9.46 -12.39
N GLN A 46 -0.49 -9.55 -12.37
CA GLN A 46 -1.34 -8.70 -11.53
C GLN A 46 -1.10 -8.93 -10.03
N VAL A 47 -0.95 -10.19 -9.61
CA VAL A 47 -0.63 -10.55 -8.21
C VAL A 47 0.65 -9.85 -7.76
N LYS A 48 1.70 -9.89 -8.59
CA LYS A 48 2.99 -9.26 -8.29
C LYS A 48 2.86 -7.74 -8.21
N GLN A 49 2.02 -7.13 -9.04
CA GLN A 49 1.76 -5.69 -9.01
C GLN A 49 1.00 -5.27 -7.76
N ILE A 50 -0.06 -6.00 -7.37
CA ILE A 50 -0.84 -5.72 -6.15
C ILE A 50 0.05 -5.85 -4.92
N LYS A 51 0.87 -6.92 -4.82
CA LYS A 51 1.82 -7.07 -3.71
C LYS A 51 2.82 -5.90 -3.62
N LYS A 52 3.35 -5.45 -4.77
CA LYS A 52 4.23 -4.27 -4.82
C LYS A 52 3.51 -2.98 -4.41
N ALA A 53 2.23 -2.82 -4.77
CA ALA A 53 1.43 -1.68 -4.36
C ALA A 53 1.23 -1.65 -2.84
N ILE A 54 0.84 -2.78 -2.23
CA ILE A 54 0.69 -2.90 -0.77
C ILE A 54 1.99 -2.55 -0.06
N ALA A 55 3.13 -3.07 -0.54
CA ALA A 55 4.44 -2.77 0.04
C ALA A 55 4.78 -1.27 0.00
N ARG A 56 4.46 -0.57 -1.10
CA ARG A 56 4.68 0.89 -1.20
C ARG A 56 3.80 1.68 -0.23
N VAL A 57 2.53 1.29 -0.09
CA VAL A 57 1.60 1.95 0.84
C VAL A 57 2.10 1.79 2.28
N LEU A 58 2.48 0.58 2.69
CA LEU A 58 3.04 0.31 4.01
C LEU A 58 4.32 1.11 4.26
N MET A 59 5.21 1.19 3.26
CA MET A 59 6.43 1.98 3.35
C MET A 59 6.13 3.45 3.63
N VAL A 60 5.21 4.07 2.88
CA VAL A 60 4.84 5.48 3.08
C VAL A 60 4.17 5.72 4.43
N ILE A 61 3.34 4.79 4.91
CA ILE A 61 2.76 4.87 6.25
C ILE A 61 3.87 4.88 7.31
N ASN A 62 4.88 4.01 7.16
CA ASN A 62 6.01 3.94 8.08
C ASN A 62 6.93 5.17 8.00
N GLU A 63 7.17 5.72 6.80
CA GLU A 63 7.88 6.99 6.61
C GLU A 63 7.16 8.11 7.38
N LYS A 64 5.83 8.20 7.27
CA LYS A 64 5.03 9.21 7.97
C LYS A 64 5.02 9.03 9.48
N SER A 65 4.99 7.81 9.99
CA SER A 65 5.04 7.56 11.43
C SER A 65 6.41 7.90 12.02
N LYS A 66 7.51 7.55 11.33
CA LYS A 66 8.87 7.90 11.77
C LYS A 66 9.09 9.42 11.80
N ASN A 67 8.67 10.13 10.76
CA ASN A 67 8.76 11.60 10.76
C ASN A 67 7.95 12.23 11.89
N LYS A 68 6.78 11.65 12.25
CA LYS A 68 6.01 12.13 13.40
C LYS A 68 6.76 11.97 14.72
N ILE A 69 7.40 10.82 14.93
CA ILE A 69 8.16 10.53 16.16
C ILE A 69 9.36 11.48 16.29
N ASN A 70 10.14 11.65 15.22
CA ASN A 70 11.29 12.56 15.23
C ASN A 70 10.89 14.01 15.55
N ASN A 71 9.76 14.48 15.03
CA ASN A 71 9.27 15.84 15.29
C ASN A 71 8.76 16.03 16.73
N GLN A 72 8.36 14.95 17.42
CA GLN A 72 7.93 15.01 18.83
C GLN A 72 9.14 15.04 19.78
N GLU A 73 10.18 14.26 19.47
CA GLU A 73 11.43 14.23 20.24
C GLU A 73 12.21 15.55 20.22
N GLU A 74 12.03 16.37 19.17
CA GLU A 74 12.63 17.72 19.09
C GLU A 74 11.86 18.75 19.93
N SER A 75 10.54 18.60 20.09
CA SER A 75 9.72 19.49 20.92
C SER A 75 9.86 19.25 22.43
N GLU A 76 10.34 18.08 22.84
CA GLU A 76 10.59 17.73 24.26
C GLU A 76 12.01 18.12 24.71
N LYS A 77 12.88 18.54 23.77
CA LYS A 77 14.27 18.96 24.04
C LYS A 77 14.46 20.48 24.12
N GLN A 78 13.39 21.26 24.02
CA GLN A 78 13.36 22.71 24.24
C GLN A 78 12.67 23.03 25.56
#